data_AF-A0A4Q2QQT4-F1
#
_entry.id   AF-A0A4Q2QQT4-F1
#
_cell.length_a   1.000
_cell.length_b   1.000
_cell.length_c   1.000
_cell.angle_alpha   90.00
_cell.angle_beta   90.00
_cell.angle_gamma   90.00
#
_symmetry.space_group_name_H-M   'P 1'
#
loop_
_entity.id
_entity.type
_entity.pdbx_description
1 polymer ?
#
loop_
_entity_poly.entity_id
_entity_poly.type
_entity_poly.pdbx_seq_one_letter_code
_entity_poly.pdbx_strand_id
1 'polypeptide(L)'
;IDGEYPQYGNNDERVDSIACDLVERFMKKIKALPTYRNAVPTQSILTITSNVVYGQKTGNTPDGRRAGTPFAPGANPMHGRDRKGAVASLTSVAKLPFTYAKDGISYTFSIVPAALGKEDPVRKTNLVGLLDGYFHHEADVEGGQHLNVNVMNREMLLDAIEHP
;
A
#
# COMPACT_ATOMS: atom_id res chain seq x y z
N ILE A 1 16.27 20.18 -3.20
CA ILE A 1 16.71 18.78 -3.37
C ILE A 1 16.80 18.59 -4.87
N ASP A 2 18.01 18.46 -5.40
CA ASP A 2 18.24 18.25 -6.83
C ASP A 2 18.47 16.75 -7.07
N GLY A 3 17.74 16.17 -8.04
CA GLY A 3 17.85 14.77 -8.44
C GLY A 3 16.59 13.93 -8.20
N GLU A 4 16.49 12.83 -8.95
CA GLU A 4 15.46 11.80 -8.79
C GLU A 4 15.83 10.82 -7.66
N TYR A 5 14.82 10.28 -6.97
CA TYR A 5 15.01 9.29 -5.90
C TYR A 5 14.01 8.12 -6.06
N PRO A 6 14.36 6.90 -5.62
CA PRO A 6 13.44 5.77 -5.71
C PRO A 6 12.22 5.98 -4.81
N GLN A 7 11.03 5.74 -5.35
CA GLN A 7 9.77 5.86 -4.64
C GLN A 7 9.15 4.48 -4.42
N TYR A 8 8.69 4.22 -3.20
CA TYR A 8 8.03 2.98 -2.80
C TYR A 8 6.83 2.67 -3.72
N GLY A 9 6.62 1.39 -4.06
CA GLY A 9 5.57 0.96 -5.00
C GLY A 9 6.02 0.66 -6.42
N ASN A 10 7.33 0.58 -6.66
CA ASN A 10 7.93 0.38 -7.99
C ASN A 10 8.87 -0.83 -8.06
N ASN A 11 8.73 -1.76 -7.12
CA ASN A 11 9.63 -2.89 -6.93
C ASN A 11 11.12 -2.48 -6.96
N ASP A 12 11.47 -1.48 -6.15
CA ASP A 12 12.84 -0.98 -6.03
C ASP A 12 13.35 -1.23 -4.61
N GLU A 13 14.28 -2.19 -4.50
CA GLU A 13 14.74 -2.69 -3.21
C GLU A 13 15.33 -1.59 -2.32
N ARG A 14 15.89 -0.52 -2.90
CA ARG A 14 16.51 0.57 -2.15
C ARG A 14 15.51 1.32 -1.27
N VAL A 15 14.24 1.36 -1.65
CA VAL A 15 13.17 2.03 -0.91
C VAL A 15 12.18 1.05 -0.29
N ASP A 16 11.97 -0.11 -0.91
CA ASP A 16 11.12 -1.17 -0.34
C ASP A 16 11.73 -1.71 0.97
N SER A 17 13.04 -1.94 1.01
CA SER A 17 13.73 -2.38 2.24
C SER A 17 13.62 -1.37 3.39
N ILE A 18 13.54 -0.07 3.10
CA ILE A 18 13.32 0.98 4.10
C ILE A 18 11.90 0.84 4.68
N ALA A 19 10.90 0.58 3.84
CA ALA A 19 9.54 0.34 4.32
C ALA A 19 9.48 -0.91 5.22
N CYS A 20 10.14 -2.00 4.82
CA CYS A 20 10.22 -3.22 5.63
C CYS A 20 10.96 -3.01 6.97
N ASP A 21 12.10 -2.30 6.98
CA ASP A 21 12.83 -1.96 8.21
C ASP A 21 11.95 -1.15 9.16
N LEU A 22 11.19 -0.18 8.67
CA LEU A 22 10.30 0.63 9.51
C LEU A 22 9.21 -0.21 10.18
N VAL A 23 8.60 -1.15 9.44
CA VAL A 23 7.61 -2.09 9.99
C VAL A 23 8.21 -2.94 11.10
N GLU A 24 9.34 -3.58 10.83
CA GLU A 24 10.04 -4.44 11.79
C GLU A 24 10.54 -3.66 13.02
N ARG A 25 11.14 -2.49 12.80
CA ARG A 25 11.75 -1.67 13.84
C ARG A 25 10.69 -1.13 14.81
N PHE A 26 9.51 -0.75 14.33
CA PHE A 26 8.42 -0.31 15.21
C PHE A 26 7.87 -1.47 16.04
N MET A 27 7.61 -2.62 15.40
CA MET A 27 7.09 -3.82 16.09
C MET A 27 8.06 -4.28 17.20
N LYS A 28 9.37 -4.30 16.93
CA LYS A 28 10.39 -4.64 17.93
C LYS A 28 10.38 -3.70 19.13
N LYS A 29 10.06 -2.41 18.95
CA LYS A 29 9.98 -1.44 20.05
C LYS A 29 8.74 -1.67 20.91
N ILE A 30 7.57 -1.78 20.30
CA ILE A 30 6.32 -1.93 21.08
C ILE A 30 6.25 -3.29 21.77
N LYS A 31 6.86 -4.34 21.21
CA LYS A 31 6.95 -5.67 21.83
C LYS A 31 7.72 -5.68 23.15
N ALA A 32 8.65 -4.74 23.36
CA ALA A 32 9.46 -4.67 24.58
C ALA A 32 8.75 -3.99 25.76
N LEU A 33 7.57 -3.41 25.55
CA LEU A 33 6.86 -2.62 26.55
C LEU A 33 5.85 -3.48 27.31
N PRO A 34 5.71 -3.30 28.64
CA PRO A 34 4.64 -3.94 29.39
C PRO A 34 3.28 -3.38 28.96
N THR A 35 2.29 -4.25 28.87
CA THR A 35 0.93 -3.90 28.46
C THR A 35 -0.09 -4.27 29.53
N TYR A 36 -1.19 -3.52 29.56
CA TYR A 36 -2.33 -3.84 30.41
C TYR A 36 -2.87 -5.25 30.10
N ARG A 37 -3.19 -6.02 31.16
CA ARG A 37 -3.68 -7.41 31.07
C ARG A 37 -2.76 -8.37 30.29
N ASN A 38 -1.47 -8.06 30.18
CA ASN A 38 -0.52 -8.85 29.37
C ASN A 38 -0.96 -9.00 27.91
N ALA A 39 -1.67 -8.01 27.36
CA ALA A 39 -2.08 -8.02 25.96
C ALA A 39 -0.84 -8.12 25.04
N VAL A 40 -0.84 -9.08 24.12
CA VAL A 40 0.28 -9.25 23.19
C VAL A 40 0.28 -8.09 22.19
N PRO A 41 1.36 -7.28 22.12
CA PRO A 41 1.42 -6.19 21.15
C PRO A 41 1.41 -6.73 19.72
N THR A 42 0.56 -6.13 18.89
CA THR A 42 0.52 -6.32 17.43
C THR A 42 0.57 -4.96 16.75
N GLN A 43 0.80 -4.97 15.44
CA GLN A 43 0.92 -3.77 14.61
C GLN A 43 0.12 -3.96 13.34
N SER A 44 -0.54 -2.89 12.88
CA SER A 44 -1.19 -2.82 11.57
C SER A 44 -0.63 -1.66 10.76
N ILE A 45 -0.56 -1.83 9.44
CA ILE A 45 -0.31 -0.76 8.49
C ILE A 45 -1.66 -0.34 7.91
N LEU A 46 -2.36 0.48 8.69
CA LEU A 46 -3.75 0.86 8.47
C LEU A 46 -3.98 2.31 8.93
N THR A 47 -4.73 3.08 8.14
CA THR A 47 -5.00 4.49 8.45
C THR A 47 -6.49 4.83 8.61
N ILE A 48 -7.39 4.10 7.93
CA ILE A 48 -8.78 4.55 7.70
C ILE A 48 -8.74 5.98 7.13
N THR A 49 -9.43 6.95 7.72
CA THR A 49 -9.43 8.37 7.33
C THR A 49 -8.32 9.18 8.01
N SER A 50 -7.52 8.56 8.88
CA SER A 50 -6.40 9.23 9.56
C SER A 50 -5.32 9.69 8.61
N ASN A 51 -5.22 9.11 7.40
CA ASN A 51 -4.28 9.58 6.38
C ASN A 51 -4.56 11.05 5.97
N VAL A 52 -5.83 11.45 5.95
CA VAL A 52 -6.23 12.84 5.69
C VAL A 52 -5.96 13.70 6.92
N VAL A 53 -6.41 13.26 8.10
CA VAL A 53 -6.28 14.04 9.35
C VAL A 53 -4.81 14.28 9.71
N TYR A 54 -3.96 13.26 9.64
CA TYR A 54 -2.54 13.42 9.89
C TYR A 54 -1.83 14.19 8.76
N GLY A 55 -2.22 14.00 7.50
CA GLY A 55 -1.70 14.77 6.39
C GLY A 55 -1.92 16.28 6.57
N GLN A 56 -3.13 16.67 6.99
CA GLN A 56 -3.50 18.04 7.35
C GLN A 56 -2.65 18.62 8.48
N LYS A 57 -2.26 17.79 9.45
CA LYS A 57 -1.48 18.17 10.63
C LYS A 57 0.03 18.03 10.44
N THR A 58 0.50 17.62 9.26
CA THR A 58 1.93 17.41 8.98
C THR A 58 2.44 18.43 7.97
N GLY A 59 3.57 19.07 8.30
CA GLY A 59 4.27 20.03 7.44
C GLY A 59 4.87 19.40 6.17
N ASN A 60 5.75 20.13 5.48
CA ASN A 60 6.47 19.58 4.33
C ASN A 60 7.39 18.44 4.78
N THR A 61 7.46 17.34 4.03
CA THR A 61 8.30 16.17 4.37
C THR A 61 9.42 15.96 3.34
N PRO A 62 10.54 15.29 3.71
CA PRO A 62 11.71 15.13 2.83
C PRO A 62 11.45 14.40 1.51
N ASP A 63 10.38 13.61 1.46
CA ASP A 63 9.89 12.94 0.25
C ASP A 63 9.18 13.89 -0.74
N GLY A 64 9.27 15.21 -0.52
CA GLY A 64 8.65 16.24 -1.36
C GLY A 64 7.14 16.40 -1.18
N ARG A 65 6.48 15.62 -0.30
CA ARG A 65 5.05 15.84 0.00
C ARG A 65 4.88 17.19 0.70
N ARG A 66 3.92 17.98 0.21
CA ARG A 66 3.62 19.31 0.72
C ARG A 66 2.82 19.26 2.01
N ALA A 67 2.97 20.30 2.84
CA ALA A 67 2.19 20.47 4.05
C ALA A 67 0.68 20.37 3.76
N GLY A 68 -0.05 19.66 4.61
CA GLY A 68 -1.49 19.50 4.49
C GLY A 68 -1.97 18.43 3.50
N THR A 69 -1.11 17.93 2.60
CA THR A 69 -1.49 16.86 1.65
C THR A 69 -1.75 15.55 2.39
N PRO A 70 -2.82 14.79 2.10
CA PRO A 70 -3.05 13.48 2.72
C PRO A 70 -1.86 12.53 2.57
N PHE A 71 -1.67 11.65 3.56
CA PHE A 71 -0.82 10.48 3.40
C PHE A 71 -1.49 9.44 2.49
N ALA A 72 -0.69 8.45 2.07
CA ALA A 72 -1.22 7.26 1.43
C ALA A 72 -2.16 6.51 2.39
N PRO A 73 -3.26 5.90 1.89
CA PRO A 73 -4.13 5.09 2.72
C PRO A 73 -3.44 3.75 3.07
N GLY A 74 -3.42 3.38 4.36
CA GLY A 74 -2.81 2.13 4.79
C GLY A 74 -1.35 1.98 4.34
N ALA A 75 -1.05 0.89 3.64
CA ALA A 75 0.26 0.51 3.13
C ALA A 75 0.48 0.93 1.66
N ASN A 76 -0.40 1.75 1.10
CA ASN A 76 -0.30 2.20 -0.29
C ASN A 76 1.01 2.98 -0.55
N PRO A 77 1.54 2.90 -1.78
CA PRO A 77 2.36 3.97 -2.33
C PRO A 77 1.63 5.32 -2.27
N MET A 78 2.39 6.40 -2.06
CA MET A 78 1.82 7.76 -2.17
C MET A 78 1.27 7.98 -3.59
N HIS A 79 0.13 8.66 -3.68
CA HIS A 79 -0.60 8.85 -4.95
C HIS A 79 0.31 9.31 -6.09
N GLY A 80 0.32 8.53 -7.18
CA GLY A 80 1.06 8.85 -8.41
C GLY A 80 2.57 8.59 -8.33
N ARG A 81 3.05 7.91 -7.28
CA ARG A 81 4.45 7.51 -7.15
C ARG A 81 4.72 6.09 -7.63
N ASP A 82 3.72 5.23 -7.65
CA ASP A 82 3.73 3.91 -8.29
C ASP A 82 3.49 4.05 -9.80
N ARG A 83 4.57 3.91 -10.59
CA ARG A 83 4.58 4.20 -12.05
C ARG A 83 5.02 3.03 -12.91
N LYS A 84 5.45 1.91 -12.30
CA LYS A 84 5.86 0.70 -13.02
C LYS A 84 4.74 -0.35 -13.18
N GLY A 85 3.49 0.04 -12.95
CA GLY A 85 2.31 -0.78 -13.18
C GLY A 85 1.93 -1.71 -12.03
N ALA A 86 0.84 -2.47 -12.24
CA ALA A 86 0.17 -3.26 -11.22
C ALA A 86 1.11 -4.24 -10.52
N VAL A 87 1.83 -5.07 -11.29
CA VAL A 87 2.74 -6.09 -10.75
C VAL A 87 3.81 -5.46 -9.85
N ALA A 88 4.46 -4.38 -10.28
CA ALA A 88 5.50 -3.72 -9.49
C ALA A 88 4.96 -3.18 -8.15
N SER A 89 3.77 -2.56 -8.16
CA SER A 89 3.14 -2.05 -6.94
C SER A 89 2.72 -3.18 -5.99
N LEU A 90 2.12 -4.26 -6.52
CA LEU A 90 1.73 -5.45 -5.77
C LEU A 90 2.96 -6.11 -5.14
N THR A 91 4.05 -6.25 -5.88
CA THR A 91 5.31 -6.80 -5.37
C THR A 91 5.89 -5.96 -4.24
N SER A 92 5.97 -4.62 -4.39
CA SER A 92 6.48 -3.76 -3.31
C SER A 92 5.68 -3.89 -2.02
N VAL A 93 4.35 -3.96 -2.11
CA VAL A 93 3.49 -4.09 -0.93
C VAL A 93 3.55 -5.50 -0.33
N ALA A 94 3.65 -6.54 -1.15
CA ALA A 94 3.80 -7.93 -0.69
C ALA A 94 5.13 -8.19 0.04
N LYS A 95 6.14 -7.33 -0.10
CA LYS A 95 7.38 -7.40 0.68
C LYS A 95 7.20 -7.00 2.15
N LEU A 96 6.14 -6.26 2.49
CA LEU A 96 5.93 -5.81 3.87
C LEU A 96 5.69 -7.03 4.78
N PRO A 97 6.47 -7.18 5.86
CA PRO A 97 6.48 -8.42 6.63
C PRO A 97 5.24 -8.52 7.52
N PHE A 98 4.29 -9.37 7.14
CA PHE A 98 3.10 -9.66 7.96
C PHE A 98 3.50 -10.30 9.30
N THR A 99 4.66 -10.95 9.36
CA THR A 99 5.28 -11.42 10.60
C THR A 99 5.46 -10.32 11.64
N TYR A 100 5.68 -9.08 11.22
CA TYR A 100 5.79 -7.90 12.10
C TYR A 100 4.54 -7.00 12.09
N ALA A 101 3.50 -7.35 11.33
CA ALA A 101 2.28 -6.58 11.20
C ALA A 101 1.02 -7.47 11.31
N LYS A 102 0.96 -8.27 12.38
CA LYS A 102 -0.10 -9.27 12.61
C LYS A 102 -1.52 -8.72 12.77
N ASP A 103 -1.66 -7.40 12.92
CA ASP A 103 -2.96 -6.72 12.96
C ASP A 103 -3.43 -6.28 11.55
N GLY A 104 -2.61 -6.53 10.51
CA GLY A 104 -2.99 -6.41 9.09
C GLY A 104 -2.20 -5.36 8.31
N ILE A 105 -2.12 -5.56 6.98
CA ILE A 105 -1.45 -4.65 6.04
C ILE A 105 -2.47 -4.28 4.96
N SER A 106 -3.00 -3.07 5.02
CA SER A 106 -4.08 -2.66 4.12
C SER A 106 -3.55 -2.05 2.82
N TYR A 107 -3.79 -2.70 1.69
CA TYR A 107 -3.55 -2.13 0.36
C TYR A 107 -4.85 -1.88 -0.40
N THR A 108 -5.01 -0.66 -0.95
CA THR A 108 -6.10 -0.31 -1.86
C THR A 108 -5.58 -0.14 -3.29
N PHE A 109 -5.88 -1.11 -4.13
CA PHE A 109 -5.46 -1.16 -5.52
C PHE A 109 -6.59 -0.71 -6.45
N SER A 110 -6.30 0.27 -7.31
CA SER A 110 -7.24 0.77 -8.31
C SER A 110 -6.64 0.59 -9.69
N ILE A 111 -7.40 -0.01 -10.60
CA ILE A 111 -6.98 -0.28 -11.97
C ILE A 111 -8.07 0.11 -12.96
N VAL A 112 -7.68 0.70 -14.09
CA VAL A 112 -8.62 1.01 -15.17
C VAL A 112 -9.02 -0.28 -15.90
N PRO A 113 -10.30 -0.44 -16.32
CA PRO A 113 -10.75 -1.68 -16.97
C PRO A 113 -9.91 -2.11 -18.18
N ALA A 114 -9.46 -1.14 -18.98
CA ALA A 114 -8.65 -1.40 -20.17
C ALA A 114 -7.26 -1.97 -19.85
N ALA A 115 -6.71 -1.68 -18.65
CA ALA A 115 -5.42 -2.23 -18.22
C ALA A 115 -5.54 -3.69 -17.75
N LEU A 116 -6.74 -4.13 -17.34
CA LEU A 116 -7.01 -5.55 -17.04
C LEU A 116 -7.28 -6.37 -18.30
N GLY A 117 -7.78 -5.76 -19.38
CA GLY A 117 -8.05 -6.46 -20.63
C GLY A 117 -9.11 -5.79 -21.48
N LYS A 118 -9.16 -6.17 -22.76
CA LYS A 118 -10.14 -5.63 -23.72
C LYS A 118 -11.55 -6.17 -23.49
N GLU A 119 -11.66 -7.44 -23.09
CA GLU A 119 -12.92 -8.16 -22.94
C GLU A 119 -13.10 -8.65 -21.51
N ASP A 120 -14.36 -8.78 -21.06
CA ASP A 120 -14.68 -9.17 -19.68
C ASP A 120 -14.12 -10.53 -19.25
N PRO A 121 -14.13 -11.60 -20.07
CA PRO A 121 -13.48 -12.86 -19.71
C PRO A 121 -11.98 -12.68 -19.46
N VAL A 122 -11.30 -11.90 -20.31
CA VAL A 122 -9.87 -11.61 -20.17
C VAL A 122 -9.59 -10.79 -18.91
N ARG A 123 -10.42 -9.79 -18.59
CA ARG A 123 -10.29 -8.98 -17.37
C ARG A 123 -10.37 -9.85 -16.11
N LYS A 124 -11.32 -10.80 -16.08
CA LYS A 124 -11.47 -11.74 -14.95
C LYS A 124 -10.24 -12.62 -14.81
N THR A 125 -9.78 -13.24 -15.91
CA THR A 125 -8.58 -14.10 -15.89
C THR A 125 -7.34 -13.33 -15.43
N ASN A 126 -7.12 -12.13 -15.95
CA ASN A 126 -5.96 -11.32 -15.57
C ASN A 126 -6.04 -10.83 -14.13
N LEU A 127 -7.23 -10.45 -13.64
CA LEU A 127 -7.40 -10.09 -12.23
C LEU A 127 -7.11 -11.27 -11.32
N VAL A 128 -7.62 -12.46 -11.63
CA VAL A 128 -7.31 -13.69 -10.87
C VAL A 128 -5.81 -13.94 -10.87
N GLY A 129 -5.13 -13.84 -12.02
CA GLY A 129 -3.67 -14.01 -12.09
C GLY A 129 -2.89 -12.97 -11.26
N LEU A 130 -3.35 -11.72 -11.20
CA LEU A 130 -2.75 -10.70 -10.32
C LEU A 130 -2.94 -11.04 -8.83
N LEU A 131 -4.12 -11.55 -8.48
CA LEU A 131 -4.42 -11.98 -7.10
C LEU A 131 -3.58 -13.21 -6.73
N ASP A 132 -3.53 -14.22 -7.60
CA ASP A 132 -2.72 -15.43 -7.41
C ASP A 132 -1.25 -15.07 -7.21
N GLY A 133 -0.71 -14.15 -8.01
CA GLY A 133 0.67 -13.68 -7.86
C GLY A 133 0.90 -12.85 -6.59
N TYR A 134 -0.04 -11.99 -6.20
CA TYR A 134 0.09 -11.16 -5.00
C TYR A 134 -0.02 -11.98 -3.71
N PHE A 135 -0.94 -12.94 -3.67
CA PHE A 135 -1.20 -13.81 -2.52
C PHE A 135 -0.38 -15.11 -2.54
N HIS A 136 0.48 -15.30 -3.54
CA HIS A 136 1.34 -16.46 -3.63
C HIS A 136 2.19 -16.59 -2.35
N HIS A 137 2.15 -17.78 -1.76
CA HIS A 137 2.80 -18.07 -0.50
C HIS A 137 3.59 -19.37 -0.60
N GLU A 138 4.87 -19.31 -0.23
CA GLU A 138 5.78 -20.45 -0.13
C GLU A 138 6.67 -20.27 1.11
N ALA A 139 7.54 -21.25 1.41
CA ALA A 139 8.33 -21.26 2.64
C ALA A 139 9.23 -20.01 2.81
N ASP A 140 9.66 -19.42 1.70
CA ASP A 140 10.52 -18.23 1.61
C ASP A 140 9.79 -16.98 1.07
N VAL A 141 8.49 -17.10 0.74
CA VAL A 141 7.66 -16.01 0.21
C VAL A 141 6.41 -15.87 1.07
N GLU A 142 6.35 -14.82 1.91
CA GLU A 142 5.20 -14.62 2.81
C GLU A 142 3.91 -14.31 2.03
N GLY A 143 4.00 -13.53 0.94
CA GLY A 143 2.87 -13.07 0.15
C GLY A 143 2.20 -11.82 0.72
N GLY A 144 1.37 -11.16 -0.10
CA GLY A 144 0.54 -10.04 0.34
C GLY A 144 -0.57 -10.47 1.30
N GLN A 145 -0.99 -9.58 2.20
CA GLN A 145 -1.98 -9.94 3.24
C GLN A 145 -3.42 -9.57 2.88
N HIS A 146 -3.62 -8.38 2.30
CA HIS A 146 -4.95 -7.86 1.96
C HIS A 146 -4.88 -7.01 0.69
N LEU A 147 -5.98 -7.00 -0.08
CA LEU A 147 -6.14 -6.16 -1.26
C LEU A 147 -7.60 -5.71 -1.42
N ASN A 148 -7.85 -4.40 -1.34
CA ASN A 148 -9.08 -3.80 -1.90
C ASN A 148 -8.88 -3.63 -3.41
N VAL A 149 -9.86 -4.04 -4.21
CA VAL A 149 -9.78 -3.97 -5.67
C VAL A 149 -10.87 -3.06 -6.20
N ASN A 150 -10.47 -1.96 -6.84
CA ASN A 150 -11.35 -1.08 -7.58
C ASN A 150 -11.05 -1.19 -9.08
N VAL A 151 -12.08 -1.47 -9.88
CA VAL A 151 -11.98 -1.51 -11.35
C VAL A 151 -12.81 -0.37 -11.91
N MET A 152 -12.20 0.80 -12.10
CA MET A 152 -12.91 2.04 -12.44
C MET A 152 -12.04 3.06 -13.18
N ASN A 153 -12.69 3.98 -13.89
CA ASN A 153 -12.05 5.12 -14.55
C ASN A 153 -12.15 6.37 -13.67
N ARG A 154 -11.13 7.24 -13.73
CA ARG A 154 -11.14 8.50 -12.98
C ARG A 154 -12.31 9.39 -13.39
N GLU A 155 -12.64 9.38 -14.67
CA GLU A 155 -13.72 10.16 -15.27
C GLU A 155 -15.09 9.78 -14.68
N MET A 156 -15.31 8.49 -14.39
CA MET A 156 -16.52 8.01 -13.73
C MET A 156 -16.69 8.62 -12.33
N LEU A 157 -15.59 8.75 -11.58
CA LEU A 157 -15.63 9.35 -10.24
C LEU A 157 -15.88 10.86 -10.30
N LEU A 158 -15.33 11.54 -11.31
CA LEU A 158 -15.58 12.97 -11.50
C LEU A 158 -17.05 13.23 -11.85
N ASP A 159 -17.60 12.44 -12.77
CA ASP A 159 -19.02 12.52 -13.15
C ASP A 159 -19.93 12.25 -11.95
N ALA A 160 -19.64 11.24 -11.13
CA ALA A 160 -20.42 10.94 -9.92
C ALA A 160 -20.33 12.03 -8.83
N ILE A 161 -19.27 12.85 -8.80
CA ILE A 161 -19.17 14.00 -7.89
C ILE A 161 -20.06 15.15 -8.39
N GLU A 162 -20.09 15.37 -9.70
CA GLU A 162 -20.91 16.40 -10.33
C GLU A 162 -22.41 16.01 -10.32
N HIS A 163 -22.70 14.71 -10.44
CA HIS A 163 -24.03 14.12 -10.55
C HIS A 163 -24.25 12.97 -9.54
N PRO A 164 -24.34 13.26 -8.22
CA PRO A 164 -24.48 12.26 -7.15
C PRO A 164 -25.85 11.57 -7.12
#